data_AF-A0A1C5NRW0-F1
#
_entry.id   AF-A0A1C5NRW0-F1
#
_cell.length_a   1.000
_cell.length_b   1.000
_cell.length_c   1.000
_cell.angle_alpha   90.00
_cell.angle_beta   90.00
_cell.angle_gamma   90.00
#
_symmetry.space_group_name_H-M   'P 1'
#
loop_
_entity.id
_entity.type
_entity.pdbx_description
1 polymer ?
#
loop_
_entity_poly.entity_id
_entity_poly.type
_entity_poly.pdbx_seq_one_letter_code
_entity_poly.pdbx_strand_id
1 'polypeptide(L)'
;MKKHMKGKKIALLAGISTLCLTFPSFAGELVKDTAGTWYRNDDGSYLQNEWHQEGNGDWYFFGKDGYAVTGVVQGDLARYIMDPDGVMYTNVNVQLDSQYYHADEYGILLPMKATEGWILTNNGWIYRENKNTILRSEWKEKNGKWLYLGEDGLAVKGWLKLNDVYYYMGADGSMETGWQKVGGVYYYLGDDGIMRTGLQQIGGDGAWYLLGTDGAMRTGWQDIDGASYYFDMTGGAMQTGWHDVEGGRRYLGADGKALKNTEQTVDGVLYVFDANGIAAVKPVTRAQKTQSRAVTEQVPAASDAEMTAQVNAMAEQTLAKITNASMNKTQKARAIYSWVRSNMRYVNHSEKGNWVKSAYTGFRTKRGDCYTYYSVSKALLDKAGIANLEVIRTDGHHWWSLVDCGNGWYHFDTTPRSAGGTFCLLTDAQLENYSNTTGRGSHKIDHSKYPATPTTPSP
;
A
#
# COMPACT_ATOMS: atom_id res chain seq x y z
N MET A 1 5.40 -71.51 16.36
CA MET A 1 3.97 -71.19 16.20
C MET A 1 3.72 -69.78 16.72
N LYS A 2 3.20 -68.91 15.84
CA LYS A 2 2.84 -67.52 16.11
C LYS A 2 1.73 -67.46 17.18
N LYS A 3 1.82 -66.53 18.14
CA LYS A 3 0.65 -65.88 18.73
C LYS A 3 0.92 -64.38 18.81
N HIS A 4 0.35 -63.67 17.86
CA HIS A 4 0.24 -62.22 17.83
C HIS A 4 -0.53 -61.74 19.06
N MET A 5 0.12 -61.00 19.97
CA MET A 5 -0.59 -60.02 20.78
C MET A 5 -0.62 -58.72 19.99
N LYS A 6 -1.70 -58.50 19.25
CA LYS A 6 -2.02 -57.19 18.70
C LYS A 6 -2.23 -56.26 19.89
N GLY A 7 -1.32 -55.29 20.06
CA GLY A 7 -1.52 -54.16 20.95
C GLY A 7 -2.83 -53.47 20.54
N LYS A 8 -3.80 -53.46 21.45
CA LYS A 8 -4.97 -52.58 21.32
C LYS A 8 -4.43 -51.15 21.38
N LYS A 9 -4.37 -50.48 20.23
CA LYS A 9 -4.40 -49.03 20.17
C LYS A 9 -5.72 -48.62 20.82
N ILE A 10 -5.66 -48.18 22.08
CA ILE A 10 -6.76 -47.45 22.70
C ILE A 10 -6.71 -46.08 22.03
N ALA A 11 -7.49 -45.94 20.95
CA ALA A 11 -7.87 -44.64 20.45
C ALA A 11 -8.82 -44.06 21.50
N LEU A 12 -8.30 -43.19 22.36
CA LEU A 12 -9.12 -42.35 23.22
C LEU A 12 -9.71 -41.27 22.31
N LEU A 13 -10.81 -41.59 21.65
CA LEU A 13 -11.66 -40.61 20.97
C LEU A 13 -12.23 -39.68 22.04
N ALA A 14 -11.90 -38.40 21.90
CA ALA A 14 -12.62 -37.22 22.35
C ALA A 14 -13.52 -37.39 23.58
N GLY A 15 -12.94 -37.05 24.74
CA GLY A 15 -13.69 -36.68 25.93
C GLY A 15 -13.97 -35.18 25.98
N ILE A 16 -14.33 -34.53 24.87
CA ILE A 16 -15.38 -33.50 24.99
C ILE A 16 -16.63 -34.35 25.14
N SER A 17 -16.96 -34.74 26.38
CA SER A 17 -18.24 -35.39 26.63
C SER A 17 -19.29 -34.40 26.15
N THR A 18 -19.87 -34.71 25.00
CA THR A 18 -21.14 -34.16 24.58
C THR A 18 -22.15 -34.68 25.60
N LEU A 19 -22.22 -34.02 26.76
CA LEU A 19 -23.51 -33.89 27.41
C LEU A 19 -24.31 -33.04 26.42
N CYS A 20 -25.00 -33.73 25.51
CA CYS A 20 -25.91 -33.12 24.56
C CYS A 20 -27.12 -32.59 25.34
N LEU A 21 -26.90 -31.52 26.10
CA LEU A 21 -27.94 -30.57 26.40
C LEU A 21 -28.01 -29.70 25.15
N THR A 22 -29.02 -29.97 24.32
CA THR A 22 -29.36 -29.11 23.19
C THR A 22 -29.76 -27.75 23.74
N PHE A 23 -28.80 -26.85 23.87
CA PHE A 23 -29.09 -25.43 24.04
C PHE A 23 -29.26 -24.83 22.64
N PRO A 24 -30.22 -23.90 22.45
CA PRO A 24 -30.29 -23.15 21.21
C PRO A 24 -28.98 -22.39 21.04
N SER A 25 -28.18 -22.75 20.03
CA SER A 25 -27.05 -21.92 19.61
C SER A 25 -27.66 -20.66 18.99
N PHE A 26 -27.78 -19.60 19.77
CA PHE A 26 -28.10 -18.30 19.21
C PHE A 26 -26.86 -17.80 18.46
N ALA A 27 -27.08 -17.18 17.30
CA ALA A 27 -26.02 -16.37 16.70
C ALA A 27 -25.70 -15.21 17.66
N GLY A 28 -24.49 -14.68 17.57
CA GLY A 28 -23.98 -13.68 18.49
C GLY A 28 -22.60 -13.20 18.07
N GLU A 29 -21.98 -12.38 18.91
CA GLU A 29 -20.67 -11.77 18.63
C GLU A 29 -19.77 -11.71 19.87
N LEU A 30 -18.46 -11.81 19.64
CA LEU A 30 -17.45 -11.47 20.65
C LEU A 30 -17.38 -9.96 20.83
N VAL A 31 -17.47 -9.53 22.07
CA VAL A 31 -17.32 -8.14 22.49
C VAL A 31 -16.09 -8.04 23.39
N LYS A 32 -15.24 -7.04 23.17
CA LYS A 32 -14.08 -6.76 24.01
C LYS A 32 -14.21 -5.41 24.66
N ASP A 33 -14.12 -5.38 25.98
CA ASP A 33 -14.15 -4.16 26.80
C ASP A 33 -12.91 -4.08 27.69
N THR A 34 -12.94 -3.20 28.70
CA THR A 34 -11.83 -3.00 29.63
C THR A 34 -11.63 -4.15 30.63
N ALA A 35 -12.66 -4.96 30.87
CA ALA A 35 -12.62 -6.10 31.77
C ALA A 35 -12.17 -7.38 31.04
N GLY A 36 -12.52 -7.52 29.76
CA GLY A 36 -12.04 -8.62 28.93
C GLY A 36 -12.89 -8.86 27.70
N THR A 37 -12.73 -10.06 27.13
CA THR A 37 -13.56 -10.55 26.02
C THR A 37 -14.77 -11.29 26.59
N TRP A 38 -15.97 -11.06 26.08
CA TRP A 38 -17.19 -11.81 26.42
C TRP A 38 -18.02 -12.06 25.15
N TYR A 39 -18.99 -12.98 25.21
CA TYR A 39 -19.83 -13.30 24.06
C TYR A 39 -21.27 -12.86 24.29
N ARG A 40 -21.80 -12.05 23.37
CA ARG A 40 -23.18 -11.58 23.38
C ARG A 40 -24.01 -12.36 22.38
N ASN A 41 -25.02 -13.07 22.86
CA ASN A 41 -26.03 -13.71 22.03
C ASN A 41 -26.98 -12.65 21.44
N ASP A 42 -27.59 -12.93 20.29
CA ASP A 42 -28.54 -12.04 19.59
C ASP A 42 -29.78 -11.70 20.42
N ASP A 43 -30.15 -12.57 21.38
CA ASP A 43 -31.25 -12.33 22.32
C ASP A 43 -30.85 -11.39 23.48
N GLY A 44 -29.61 -10.91 23.49
CA GLY A 44 -29.03 -10.03 24.51
C GLY A 44 -28.48 -10.77 25.73
N SER A 45 -28.57 -12.10 25.78
CA SER A 45 -27.91 -12.92 26.81
C SER A 45 -26.41 -13.06 26.52
N TYR A 46 -25.68 -13.71 27.44
CA TYR A 46 -24.25 -13.94 27.32
C TYR A 46 -23.85 -15.28 27.92
N LEU A 47 -22.74 -15.83 27.44
CA LEU A 47 -22.26 -17.16 27.81
C LEU A 47 -21.64 -17.17 29.21
N GLN A 48 -21.82 -18.26 29.97
CA GLN A 48 -21.24 -18.44 31.31
C GLN A 48 -20.94 -19.90 31.62
N ASN A 49 -19.75 -20.16 32.17
CA ASN A 49 -19.23 -21.49 32.53
C ASN A 49 -19.27 -22.50 31.37
N GLU A 50 -18.97 -22.06 30.15
CA GLU A 50 -19.11 -22.90 28.96
C GLU A 50 -18.02 -22.63 27.93
N TRP A 51 -17.77 -23.66 27.13
CA TRP A 51 -16.88 -23.59 25.98
C TRP A 51 -17.64 -23.09 24.76
N HIS A 52 -16.96 -22.29 23.96
CA HIS A 52 -17.50 -21.75 22.72
C HIS A 52 -16.43 -21.76 21.63
N GLN A 53 -16.84 -22.10 20.41
CA GLN A 53 -15.98 -22.05 19.24
C GLN A 53 -16.50 -20.99 18.28
N GLU A 54 -15.63 -20.05 17.93
CA GLU A 54 -15.91 -19.05 16.91
C GLU A 54 -15.86 -19.65 15.51
N GLY A 55 -16.48 -18.96 14.54
CA GLY A 55 -16.52 -19.41 13.15
C GLY A 55 -15.14 -19.53 12.48
N ASN A 56 -14.11 -18.89 13.04
CA ASN A 56 -12.73 -19.00 12.59
C ASN A 56 -11.98 -20.23 13.17
N GLY A 57 -12.61 -20.97 14.07
CA GLY A 57 -12.07 -22.15 14.73
C GLY A 57 -11.48 -21.91 16.12
N ASP A 58 -11.38 -20.65 16.57
CA ASP A 58 -10.84 -20.30 17.88
C ASP A 58 -11.78 -20.75 19.01
N TRP A 59 -11.20 -21.27 20.08
CA TRP A 59 -11.95 -21.74 21.25
C TRP A 59 -11.77 -20.78 22.42
N TYR A 60 -12.87 -20.55 23.13
CA TYR A 60 -12.94 -19.75 24.35
C TYR A 60 -13.62 -20.57 25.43
N PHE A 61 -13.28 -20.27 26.69
CA PHE A 61 -14.05 -20.74 27.84
C PHE A 61 -14.53 -19.52 28.61
N PHE A 62 -15.85 -19.33 28.74
CA PHE A 62 -16.42 -18.21 29.48
C PHE A 62 -16.60 -18.61 30.95
N GLY A 63 -16.07 -17.79 31.85
CA GLY A 63 -16.18 -17.98 33.28
C GLY A 63 -17.58 -17.70 33.82
N LYS A 64 -17.74 -17.80 35.14
CA LYS A 64 -19.00 -17.51 35.82
C LYS A 64 -19.42 -16.04 35.72
N ASP A 65 -18.45 -15.15 35.57
CA ASP A 65 -18.65 -13.72 35.35
C ASP A 65 -19.02 -13.38 33.90
N GLY A 66 -19.00 -14.37 32.99
CA GLY A 66 -19.33 -14.21 31.58
C GLY A 66 -18.19 -13.74 30.70
N TYR A 67 -16.98 -13.57 31.25
CA TYR A 67 -15.80 -13.19 30.51
C TYR A 67 -14.96 -14.42 30.13
N ALA A 68 -14.27 -14.35 29.00
CA ALA A 68 -13.35 -15.38 28.54
C ALA A 68 -12.21 -15.51 29.56
N VAL A 69 -11.98 -16.73 30.03
CA VAL A 69 -10.91 -17.03 30.97
C VAL A 69 -9.56 -16.96 30.26
N THR A 70 -8.60 -16.26 30.86
CA THR A 70 -7.21 -16.23 30.42
C THR A 70 -6.35 -17.16 31.29
N GLY A 71 -5.26 -17.71 30.75
CA GLY A 71 -4.38 -18.61 31.50
C GLY A 71 -4.94 -20.02 31.60
N VAL A 72 -4.68 -20.73 32.70
CA VAL A 72 -4.98 -22.17 32.79
C VAL A 72 -6.45 -22.41 33.12
N VAL A 73 -7.14 -23.19 32.28
CA VAL A 73 -8.48 -23.72 32.53
C VAL A 73 -8.37 -25.19 32.93
N GLN A 74 -8.92 -25.55 34.08
CA GLN A 74 -9.03 -26.94 34.54
C GLN A 74 -10.39 -27.50 34.11
N GLY A 75 -10.41 -28.40 33.14
CA GLY A 75 -11.58 -29.20 32.82
C GLY A 75 -11.62 -30.52 33.62
N ASP A 76 -12.67 -31.30 33.42
CA ASP A 76 -12.87 -32.57 34.14
C ASP A 76 -11.79 -33.63 33.83
N LEU A 77 -11.26 -33.60 32.61
CA LEU A 77 -10.34 -34.63 32.10
C LEU A 77 -8.94 -34.10 31.75
N ALA A 78 -8.80 -32.78 31.56
CA ALA A 78 -7.59 -32.17 31.05
C ALA A 78 -7.45 -30.71 31.50
N ARG A 79 -6.24 -30.18 31.34
CA ARG A 79 -5.96 -28.74 31.46
C ARG A 79 -5.75 -28.14 30.09
N TYR A 80 -6.13 -26.88 29.96
CA TYR A 80 -6.02 -26.06 28.76
C TYR A 80 -5.34 -24.74 29.13
N ILE A 81 -4.72 -24.08 28.16
CA ILE A 81 -4.08 -22.78 28.35
C ILE A 81 -4.66 -21.78 27.35
N MET A 82 -5.15 -20.67 27.89
CA MET A 82 -5.77 -19.59 27.15
C MET A 82 -4.80 -18.41 27.09
N ASP A 83 -4.77 -17.71 25.97
CA ASP A 83 -3.97 -16.51 25.78
C ASP A 83 -4.57 -15.30 26.54
N PRO A 84 -3.89 -14.15 26.56
CA PRO A 84 -4.40 -12.95 27.23
C PRO A 84 -5.72 -12.40 26.66
N ASP A 85 -6.13 -12.81 25.47
CA ASP A 85 -7.40 -12.43 24.83
C ASP A 85 -8.51 -13.47 25.05
N GLY A 86 -8.17 -14.59 25.71
CA GLY A 86 -9.08 -15.68 26.06
C GLY A 86 -9.14 -16.79 25.02
N VAL A 87 -8.27 -16.78 24.01
CA VAL A 87 -8.21 -17.82 22.95
C VAL A 87 -7.40 -19.01 23.43
N MET A 88 -7.92 -20.22 23.23
CA MET A 88 -7.22 -21.44 23.57
C MET A 88 -6.03 -21.67 22.64
N TYR A 89 -4.86 -21.88 23.24
CA TYR A 89 -3.69 -22.30 22.52
C TYR A 89 -3.79 -23.75 22.04
N THR A 90 -3.38 -24.01 20.80
CA THR A 90 -3.24 -25.35 20.22
C THR A 90 -1.88 -25.50 19.52
N ASN A 91 -1.41 -26.74 19.37
CA ASN A 91 -0.16 -27.10 18.68
C ASN A 91 1.07 -26.29 19.13
N VAL A 92 1.20 -26.03 20.42
CA VAL A 92 2.24 -25.15 20.98
C VAL A 92 2.88 -25.74 22.22
N ASN A 93 4.19 -25.53 22.40
CA ASN A 93 4.84 -25.84 23.66
C ASN A 93 4.75 -24.66 24.61
N VAL A 94 4.42 -24.92 25.87
CA VAL A 94 4.27 -23.91 26.92
C VAL A 94 5.07 -24.29 28.15
N GLN A 95 5.49 -23.28 28.92
CA GLN A 95 6.05 -23.45 30.24
C GLN A 95 5.03 -23.08 31.31
N LEU A 96 4.74 -24.01 32.21
CA LEU A 96 3.86 -23.82 33.36
C LEU A 96 4.54 -24.41 34.60
N ASP A 97 4.58 -23.66 35.71
CA ASP A 97 5.16 -24.12 36.99
C ASP A 97 6.56 -24.73 36.86
N SER A 98 7.42 -24.09 36.05
CA SER A 98 8.77 -24.56 35.70
C SER A 98 8.84 -25.91 34.96
N GLN A 99 7.71 -26.45 34.53
CA GLN A 99 7.61 -27.64 33.68
C GLN A 99 7.19 -27.27 32.26
N TYR A 100 7.45 -28.17 31.31
CA TYR A 100 7.14 -27.96 29.90
C TYR A 100 6.03 -28.90 29.43
N TYR A 101 5.05 -28.32 28.75
CA TYR A 101 3.91 -29.03 28.19
C TYR A 101 3.79 -28.75 26.69
N HIS A 102 3.15 -29.65 25.97
CA HIS A 102 2.67 -29.44 24.61
C HIS A 102 1.14 -29.42 24.64
N ALA A 103 0.54 -28.32 24.20
CA ALA A 103 -0.87 -28.27 23.86
C ALA A 103 -1.02 -28.91 22.47
N ASP A 104 -1.79 -29.99 22.38
CA ASP A 104 -2.01 -30.68 21.11
C ASP A 104 -3.01 -29.94 20.18
N GLU A 105 -3.47 -30.60 19.13
CA GLU A 105 -4.43 -30.04 18.17
C GLU A 105 -5.80 -29.70 18.79
N TYR A 106 -6.11 -30.25 19.96
CA TYR A 106 -7.33 -30.00 20.72
C TYR A 106 -7.08 -29.13 21.97
N GLY A 107 -5.86 -28.59 22.12
CA GLY A 107 -5.47 -27.75 23.26
C GLY A 107 -5.20 -28.51 24.55
N ILE A 108 -5.20 -29.84 24.53
CA ILE A 108 -4.97 -30.66 25.72
C ILE A 108 -3.50 -30.57 26.12
N LEU A 109 -3.23 -30.15 27.36
CA LEU A 109 -1.87 -30.05 27.87
C LEU A 109 -1.29 -31.41 28.26
N LEU A 110 -0.30 -31.85 27.50
CA LEU A 110 0.46 -33.09 27.73
C LEU A 110 1.91 -32.77 28.12
N PRO A 111 2.60 -33.61 28.92
CA PRO A 111 4.03 -33.44 29.16
C PRO A 111 4.81 -33.37 27.84
N MET A 112 5.62 -32.32 27.68
CA MET A 112 6.38 -32.10 26.44
C MET A 112 7.41 -33.20 26.25
N LYS A 113 7.32 -33.94 25.14
CA LYS A 113 8.28 -35.00 24.80
C LYS A 113 9.52 -34.47 24.10
N ALA A 114 9.36 -33.42 23.29
CA ALA A 114 10.46 -32.80 22.57
C ALA A 114 11.45 -32.14 23.55
N THR A 115 12.73 -32.14 23.18
CA THR A 115 13.79 -31.54 23.98
C THR A 115 14.24 -30.18 23.45
N GLU A 116 13.80 -29.84 22.24
CA GLU A 116 14.13 -28.62 21.50
C GLU A 116 12.83 -27.99 20.97
N GLY A 117 12.84 -26.66 20.80
CA GLY A 117 11.82 -25.92 20.09
C GLY A 117 11.43 -24.62 20.78
N TRP A 118 10.52 -23.90 20.13
CA TRP A 118 9.87 -22.71 20.68
C TRP A 118 8.96 -23.08 21.84
N ILE A 119 9.06 -22.31 22.93
CA ILE A 119 8.25 -22.47 24.14
C ILE A 119 7.69 -21.10 24.52
N LEU A 120 6.38 -21.04 24.70
CA LEU A 120 5.71 -19.86 25.23
C LEU A 120 5.76 -19.88 26.75
N THR A 121 6.17 -18.78 27.35
CA THR A 121 6.17 -18.55 28.80
C THR A 121 5.27 -17.37 29.14
N ASN A 122 5.01 -17.16 30.43
CA ASN A 122 4.27 -15.98 30.90
C ASN A 122 4.93 -14.65 30.50
N ASN A 123 6.24 -14.65 30.24
CA ASN A 123 7.01 -13.45 29.91
C ASN A 123 7.31 -13.33 28.41
N GLY A 124 6.84 -14.28 27.59
CA GLY A 124 7.07 -14.32 26.15
C GLY A 124 7.73 -15.60 25.67
N TRP A 125 8.17 -15.59 24.42
CA TRP A 125 8.76 -16.75 23.76
C TRP A 125 10.22 -16.96 24.17
N ILE A 126 10.60 -18.21 24.41
CA ILE A 126 11.99 -18.67 24.48
C ILE A 126 12.22 -19.73 23.41
N TYR A 127 13.48 -19.94 23.02
CA TYR A 127 13.86 -21.12 22.23
C TYR A 127 14.72 -22.05 23.08
N ARG A 128 14.28 -23.30 23.21
CA ARG A 128 15.05 -24.34 23.88
C ARG A 128 15.85 -25.10 22.85
N GLU A 129 17.17 -25.14 22.97
CA GLU A 129 18.04 -25.89 22.04
C GLU A 129 18.14 -27.36 22.43
N ASN A 130 18.06 -27.66 23.72
CA ASN A 130 18.07 -29.01 24.27
C ASN A 130 17.50 -29.03 25.69
N LYS A 131 17.55 -30.18 26.37
CA LYS A 131 16.94 -30.32 27.70
C LYS A 131 17.38 -29.26 28.72
N ASN A 132 18.60 -28.77 28.64
CA ASN A 132 19.22 -27.94 29.67
C ASN A 132 19.57 -26.52 29.21
N THR A 133 19.48 -26.25 27.90
CA THR A 133 19.94 -24.99 27.31
C THR A 133 18.83 -24.29 26.56
N ILE A 134 18.69 -22.99 26.81
CA ILE A 134 17.90 -22.08 26.00
C ILE A 134 18.83 -21.15 25.24
N LEU A 135 18.41 -20.75 24.06
CA LEU A 135 19.13 -19.82 23.20
C LEU A 135 19.08 -18.40 23.79
N ARG A 136 20.19 -17.69 23.75
CA ARG A 136 20.35 -16.33 24.30
C ARG A 136 21.21 -15.49 23.37
N SER A 137 20.92 -14.19 23.33
CA SER A 137 21.64 -13.19 22.52
C SER A 137 21.78 -13.52 21.03
N GLU A 138 20.80 -14.24 20.46
CA GLU A 138 20.88 -14.80 19.10
C GLU A 138 19.56 -14.62 18.34
N TRP A 139 19.65 -14.54 17.02
CA TRP A 139 18.50 -14.57 16.12
C TRP A 139 18.00 -16.00 15.91
N LYS A 140 16.68 -16.20 15.89
CA LYS A 140 16.06 -17.49 15.56
C LYS A 140 14.78 -17.31 14.76
N GLU A 141 14.65 -18.09 13.69
CA GLU A 141 13.45 -18.10 12.87
C GLU A 141 12.31 -18.88 13.55
N LYS A 142 11.11 -18.34 13.47
CA LYS A 142 9.83 -18.94 13.87
C LYS A 142 8.81 -18.67 12.77
N ASN A 143 8.39 -19.72 12.06
CA ASN A 143 7.34 -19.65 11.03
C ASN A 143 7.57 -18.56 9.97
N GLY A 144 8.79 -18.46 9.41
CA GLY A 144 9.10 -17.45 8.39
C GLY A 144 9.38 -16.04 8.93
N LYS A 145 9.34 -15.85 10.26
CA LYS A 145 9.67 -14.57 10.91
C LYS A 145 10.90 -14.73 11.81
N TRP A 146 11.67 -13.67 11.94
CA TRP A 146 12.85 -13.65 12.82
C TRP A 146 12.50 -13.09 14.20
N LEU A 147 12.93 -13.75 15.26
CA LEU A 147 12.90 -13.25 16.62
C LEU A 147 14.34 -13.12 17.12
N TYR A 148 14.61 -12.14 17.99
CA TYR A 148 15.89 -12.04 18.70
C TYR A 148 15.68 -12.43 20.15
N LEU A 149 16.41 -13.44 20.63
CA LEU A 149 16.37 -13.88 22.01
C LEU A 149 17.39 -13.04 22.78
N GLY A 150 16.93 -12.32 23.80
CA GLY A 150 17.78 -11.46 24.64
C GLY A 150 18.78 -12.26 25.49
N GLU A 151 19.55 -11.56 26.31
CA GLU A 151 20.48 -12.18 27.26
C GLU A 151 19.74 -13.08 28.27
N ASP A 152 18.51 -12.72 28.63
CA ASP A 152 17.61 -13.50 29.47
C ASP A 152 16.97 -14.71 28.74
N GLY A 153 17.13 -14.80 27.42
CA GLY A 153 16.60 -15.84 26.54
C GLY A 153 15.16 -15.60 26.08
N LEU A 154 14.53 -14.50 26.50
CA LEU A 154 13.20 -14.10 26.06
C LEU A 154 13.28 -13.36 24.72
N ALA A 155 12.29 -13.58 23.87
CA ALA A 155 12.14 -12.83 22.64
C ALA A 155 11.95 -11.33 22.95
N VAL A 156 12.86 -10.50 22.43
CA VAL A 156 12.83 -9.05 22.61
C VAL A 156 11.64 -8.45 21.89
N LYS A 157 11.04 -7.41 22.49
CA LYS A 157 9.95 -6.60 21.92
C LYS A 157 10.35 -5.13 21.91
N GLY A 158 9.82 -4.37 20.97
CA GLY A 158 10.16 -2.96 20.77
C GLY A 158 11.54 -2.76 20.15
N TRP A 159 12.16 -1.62 20.45
CA TRP A 159 13.47 -1.27 19.89
C TRP A 159 14.58 -2.18 20.40
N LEU A 160 15.35 -2.73 19.46
CA LEU A 160 16.52 -3.56 19.71
C LEU A 160 17.74 -2.91 19.07
N LYS A 161 18.81 -2.69 19.85
CA LYS A 161 20.09 -2.17 19.36
C LYS A 161 21.15 -3.27 19.40
N LEU A 162 21.73 -3.59 18.25
CA LEU A 162 22.83 -4.56 18.12
C LEU A 162 23.96 -3.93 17.31
N ASN A 163 25.17 -3.87 17.86
CA ASN A 163 26.37 -3.35 17.17
C ASN A 163 26.13 -1.99 16.45
N ASP A 164 25.50 -1.04 17.15
CA ASP A 164 25.11 0.28 16.65
C ASP A 164 24.07 0.31 15.51
N VAL A 165 23.44 -0.83 15.24
CA VAL A 165 22.29 -0.96 14.33
C VAL A 165 21.00 -1.11 15.14
N TYR A 166 19.91 -0.49 14.68
CA TYR A 166 18.60 -0.58 15.32
C TYR A 166 17.65 -1.44 14.49
N TYR A 167 16.87 -2.24 15.20
CA TYR A 167 15.76 -3.05 14.72
C TYR A 167 14.52 -2.70 15.53
N TYR A 168 13.35 -3.00 14.99
CA TYR A 168 12.10 -2.93 15.73
C TYR A 168 11.45 -4.31 15.78
N MET A 169 11.18 -4.79 16.99
CA MET A 169 10.54 -6.08 17.25
C MET A 169 9.07 -5.84 17.61
N GLY A 170 8.15 -6.48 16.90
CA GLY A 170 6.71 -6.38 17.09
C GLY A 170 6.24 -6.90 18.45
N ALA A 171 4.95 -6.75 18.72
CA ALA A 171 4.34 -7.19 19.98
C ALA A 171 4.40 -8.72 20.19
N ASP A 172 4.46 -9.48 19.09
CA ASP A 172 4.68 -10.93 19.07
C ASP A 172 6.17 -11.32 19.19
N GLY A 173 7.06 -10.33 19.23
CA GLY A 173 8.52 -10.47 19.27
C GLY A 173 9.17 -10.62 17.89
N SER A 174 8.41 -10.60 16.80
CA SER A 174 8.97 -10.75 15.45
C SER A 174 9.62 -9.47 14.94
N MET A 175 10.68 -9.60 14.13
CA MET A 175 11.38 -8.48 13.52
C MET A 175 10.51 -7.85 12.46
N GLU A 176 10.27 -6.56 12.60
CA GLU A 176 9.47 -5.78 11.67
C GLU A 176 10.32 -5.24 10.51
N THR A 177 9.69 -5.12 9.34
CA THR A 177 10.25 -4.49 8.15
C THR A 177 9.28 -3.41 7.64
N GLY A 178 9.74 -2.57 6.70
CA GLY A 178 8.94 -1.51 6.12
C GLY A 178 8.65 -0.34 7.07
N TRP A 179 7.56 0.37 6.80
CA TRP A 179 7.13 1.54 7.60
C TRP A 179 6.52 1.13 8.93
N GLN A 180 7.03 1.70 10.02
CA GLN A 180 6.55 1.45 11.38
C GLN A 180 6.21 2.76 12.07
N LYS A 181 5.03 2.81 12.70
CA LYS A 181 4.58 3.98 13.48
C LYS A 181 4.71 3.69 14.97
N VAL A 182 5.70 4.28 15.62
CA VAL A 182 6.02 4.06 17.03
C VAL A 182 5.90 5.37 17.79
N GLY A 183 5.04 5.42 18.80
CA GLY A 183 4.82 6.64 19.59
C GLY A 183 4.33 7.85 18.76
N GLY A 184 3.64 7.61 17.65
CA GLY A 184 3.18 8.65 16.73
C GLY A 184 4.20 9.09 15.67
N VAL A 185 5.43 8.61 15.75
CA VAL A 185 6.53 8.92 14.82
C VAL A 185 6.70 7.76 13.83
N TYR A 186 7.00 8.07 12.56
CA TYR A 186 7.25 7.07 11.53
C TYR A 186 8.74 6.76 11.40
N TYR A 187 9.06 5.48 11.26
CA TYR A 187 10.39 4.92 11.02
C TYR A 187 10.32 3.96 9.83
N TYR A 188 11.45 3.71 9.17
CA TYR A 188 11.53 2.72 8.11
C TYR A 188 12.59 1.67 8.41
N LEU A 189 12.18 0.41 8.43
CA LEU A 189 13.03 -0.75 8.63
C LEU A 189 13.24 -1.39 7.25
N GLY A 190 14.48 -1.66 6.85
CA GLY A 190 14.77 -2.33 5.59
C GLY A 190 14.23 -3.77 5.56
N ASP A 191 14.35 -4.43 4.40
CA ASP A 191 14.04 -5.86 4.28
C ASP A 191 14.95 -6.74 5.16
N ASP A 192 16.12 -6.21 5.52
CA ASP A 192 17.08 -6.75 6.49
C ASP A 192 16.70 -6.42 7.95
N GLY A 193 15.58 -5.75 8.20
CA GLY A 193 15.11 -5.29 9.50
C GLY A 193 15.86 -4.08 10.06
N ILE A 194 16.86 -3.56 9.34
CA ILE A 194 17.71 -2.47 9.82
C ILE A 194 16.97 -1.14 9.65
N MET A 195 16.89 -0.35 10.72
CA MET A 195 16.37 1.01 10.68
C MET A 195 17.20 1.88 9.74
N ARG A 196 16.54 2.47 8.74
CA ARG A 196 17.17 3.36 7.77
C ARG A 196 17.22 4.80 8.30
N THR A 197 18.29 5.51 7.93
CA THR A 197 18.52 6.92 8.25
C THR A 197 18.94 7.67 6.98
N GLY A 198 18.88 9.00 6.99
CA GLY A 198 19.22 9.85 5.85
C GLY A 198 18.15 9.87 4.75
N LEU A 199 18.55 10.34 3.57
CA LEU A 199 17.71 10.31 2.36
C LEU A 199 17.57 8.87 1.86
N GLN A 200 16.33 8.39 1.77
CA GLN A 200 16.01 7.03 1.34
C GLN A 200 14.98 7.06 0.22
N GLN A 201 15.22 6.26 -0.81
CA GLN A 201 14.23 6.01 -1.85
C GLN A 201 13.43 4.77 -1.45
N ILE A 202 12.14 4.95 -1.15
CA ILE A 202 11.30 3.90 -0.56
C ILE A 202 10.02 3.75 -1.38
N GLY A 203 9.65 2.51 -1.68
CA GLY A 203 8.46 2.17 -2.46
C GLY A 203 8.73 1.99 -3.96
N GLY A 204 7.78 1.35 -4.67
CA GLY A 204 7.89 1.03 -6.09
C GLY A 204 7.73 2.22 -7.04
N ASP A 205 7.27 3.36 -6.53
CA ASP A 205 7.19 4.64 -7.25
C ASP A 205 8.50 5.44 -7.18
N GLY A 206 9.45 5.01 -6.35
CA GLY A 206 10.75 5.66 -6.18
C GLY A 206 10.68 7.01 -5.45
N ALA A 207 9.69 7.21 -4.58
CA ALA A 207 9.60 8.42 -3.76
C ALA A 207 10.76 8.51 -2.75
N TRP A 208 11.25 9.73 -2.54
CA TRP A 208 12.32 10.02 -1.58
C TRP A 208 11.74 10.46 -0.24
N TYR A 209 12.34 9.99 0.85
CA TYR A 209 11.97 10.33 2.22
C TYR A 209 13.24 10.69 3.00
N LEU A 210 13.12 11.59 3.97
CA LEU A 210 14.22 11.89 4.89
C LEU A 210 13.95 11.24 6.23
N LEU A 211 14.85 10.35 6.65
CA LEU A 211 14.87 9.74 7.96
C LEU A 211 15.98 10.43 8.77
N GLY A 212 15.70 10.89 9.98
CA GLY A 212 16.71 11.50 10.84
C GLY A 212 17.81 10.52 11.24
N THR A 213 18.85 11.02 11.91
CA THR A 213 19.88 10.16 12.53
C THR A 213 19.32 9.29 13.67
N ASP A 214 18.21 9.74 14.26
CA ASP A 214 17.35 9.00 15.19
C ASP A 214 16.35 8.05 14.48
N GLY A 215 16.39 7.98 13.14
CA GLY A 215 15.47 7.20 12.31
C GLY A 215 14.09 7.83 12.11
N ALA A 216 13.77 8.93 12.80
CA ALA A 216 12.45 9.55 12.70
C ALA A 216 12.26 10.20 11.33
N MET A 217 11.16 9.90 10.66
CA MET A 217 10.79 10.52 9.39
C MET A 217 10.60 12.03 9.56
N ARG A 218 11.23 12.81 8.69
CA ARG A 218 11.15 14.27 8.65
C ARG A 218 10.16 14.71 7.58
N THR A 219 9.43 15.77 7.88
CA THR A 219 8.48 16.42 6.96
C THR A 219 8.79 17.92 6.86
N GLY A 220 8.14 18.60 5.91
CA GLY A 220 8.32 20.03 5.69
C GLY A 220 9.66 20.39 5.05
N TRP A 221 10.08 21.63 5.24
CA TRP A 221 11.36 22.14 4.73
C TRP A 221 12.55 21.60 5.53
N GLN A 222 13.55 21.06 4.83
CA GLN A 222 14.74 20.48 5.43
C GLN A 222 15.98 20.95 4.65
N ASP A 223 17.04 21.35 5.37
CA ASP A 223 18.32 21.70 4.78
C ASP A 223 19.30 20.53 4.91
N ILE A 224 19.77 20.02 3.78
CA ILE A 224 20.64 18.85 3.67
C ILE A 224 21.84 19.26 2.81
N ASP A 225 23.04 19.19 3.38
CA ASP A 225 24.31 19.52 2.71
C ASP A 225 24.29 20.87 1.97
N GLY A 226 23.65 21.87 2.58
CA GLY A 226 23.55 23.23 2.04
C GLY A 226 22.48 23.44 0.96
N ALA A 227 21.67 22.42 0.65
CA ALA A 227 20.50 22.53 -0.23
C ALA A 227 19.20 22.34 0.55
N SER A 228 18.17 23.12 0.23
CA SER A 228 16.85 22.97 0.84
C SER A 228 15.97 22.02 0.03
N TYR A 229 15.25 21.15 0.72
CA TYR A 229 14.28 20.20 0.19
C TYR A 229 12.94 20.39 0.90
N TYR A 230 11.85 19.96 0.28
CA TYR A 230 10.55 19.90 0.94
C TYR A 230 10.00 18.48 0.92
N PHE A 231 9.60 17.99 2.08
CA PHE A 231 8.95 16.69 2.26
C PHE A 231 7.49 16.92 2.64
N ASP A 232 6.57 16.18 2.03
CA ASP A 232 5.14 16.36 2.25
C ASP A 232 4.77 16.25 3.75
N MET A 233 3.90 17.14 4.22
CA MET A 233 3.53 17.20 5.64
C MET A 233 2.67 16.02 6.10
N THR A 234 2.02 15.32 5.17
CA THR A 234 1.12 14.19 5.47
C THR A 234 1.82 12.86 5.29
N GLY A 235 2.45 12.66 4.14
CA GLY A 235 3.07 11.40 3.73
C GLY A 235 4.59 11.39 3.78
N GLY A 236 5.27 12.53 3.93
CA GLY A 236 6.73 12.61 4.02
C GLY A 236 7.49 12.47 2.70
N ALA A 237 6.82 12.30 1.57
CA ALA A 237 7.46 12.18 0.27
C ALA A 237 8.04 13.52 -0.20
N MET A 238 9.28 13.50 -0.70
CA MET A 238 9.98 14.66 -1.26
C MET A 238 9.21 15.24 -2.44
N GLN A 239 9.00 16.55 -2.44
CA GLN A 239 8.30 17.28 -3.48
C GLN A 239 9.26 17.93 -4.47
N THR A 240 8.74 18.21 -5.66
CA THR A 240 9.43 18.97 -6.71
C THR A 240 8.50 20.04 -7.28
N GLY A 241 9.04 20.97 -8.05
CA GLY A 241 8.29 22.05 -8.68
C GLY A 241 8.00 23.22 -7.74
N TRP A 242 6.94 23.97 -8.04
CA TRP A 242 6.59 25.18 -7.30
C TRP A 242 6.04 24.88 -5.90
N HIS A 243 6.51 25.63 -4.92
CA HIS A 243 6.03 25.57 -3.55
C HIS A 243 5.78 26.98 -3.00
N ASP A 244 4.60 27.22 -2.45
CA ASP A 244 4.24 28.52 -1.87
C ASP A 244 4.83 28.62 -0.46
N VAL A 245 5.41 29.77 -0.14
CA VAL A 245 6.05 30.05 1.16
C VAL A 245 5.72 31.48 1.59
N GLU A 246 6.01 31.81 2.85
CA GLU A 246 5.92 33.20 3.30
C GLU A 246 6.84 34.10 2.44
N GLY A 247 6.29 35.21 1.92
CA GLY A 247 7.03 36.14 1.07
C GLY A 247 7.08 35.79 -0.42
N GLY A 248 6.54 34.65 -0.86
CA GLY A 248 6.42 34.34 -2.29
C GLY A 248 6.37 32.85 -2.62
N ARG A 249 7.13 32.43 -3.64
CA ARG A 249 7.17 31.03 -4.11
C ARG A 249 8.61 30.60 -4.32
N ARG A 250 8.93 29.37 -3.94
CA ARG A 250 10.21 28.69 -4.24
C ARG A 250 9.98 27.66 -5.34
N TYR A 251 11.03 27.31 -6.05
CA TYR A 251 10.99 26.24 -7.05
C TYR A 251 12.00 25.14 -6.69
N LEU A 252 11.50 23.92 -6.53
CA LEU A 252 12.29 22.72 -6.29
C LEU A 252 12.59 22.05 -7.64
N GLY A 253 13.87 21.82 -7.93
CA GLY A 253 14.33 21.13 -9.13
C GLY A 253 13.83 19.68 -9.20
N ALA A 254 14.12 19.02 -10.32
CA ALA A 254 13.82 17.59 -10.49
C ALA A 254 14.59 16.71 -9.49
N ASP A 255 15.72 17.20 -8.98
CA ASP A 255 16.51 16.60 -7.91
C ASP A 255 16.01 16.97 -6.49
N GLY A 256 14.88 17.69 -6.39
CA GLY A 256 14.27 18.12 -5.14
C GLY A 256 14.87 19.37 -4.51
N LYS A 257 15.97 19.91 -5.05
CA LYS A 257 16.68 21.05 -4.45
C LYS A 257 15.99 22.38 -4.78
N ALA A 258 15.84 23.23 -3.78
CA ALA A 258 15.35 24.59 -3.98
C ALA A 258 16.38 25.42 -4.75
N LEU A 259 15.95 26.06 -5.84
CA LEU A 259 16.76 27.05 -6.54
C LEU A 259 16.96 28.29 -5.65
N LYS A 260 18.20 28.77 -5.56
CA LYS A 260 18.61 29.98 -4.82
C LYS A 260 19.80 30.64 -5.51
N ASN A 261 19.90 31.97 -5.39
CA ASN A 261 20.97 32.78 -6.01
C ASN A 261 21.20 32.45 -7.49
N THR A 262 20.12 32.25 -8.24
CA THR A 262 20.20 31.79 -9.63
C THR A 262 19.05 32.33 -10.46
N GLU A 263 19.14 32.19 -11.76
CA GLU A 263 18.06 32.48 -12.69
C GLU A 263 17.65 31.20 -13.39
N GLN A 264 16.34 30.95 -13.50
CA GLN A 264 15.83 29.78 -14.18
C GLN A 264 14.58 30.12 -14.96
N THR A 265 14.53 29.65 -16.21
CA THR A 265 13.28 29.65 -16.98
C THR A 265 12.44 28.46 -16.54
N VAL A 266 11.28 28.75 -15.96
CA VAL A 266 10.28 27.76 -15.56
C VAL A 266 9.00 28.07 -16.34
N ASP A 267 8.50 27.08 -17.08
CA ASP A 267 7.31 27.22 -17.93
C ASP A 267 7.36 28.43 -18.90
N GLY A 268 8.56 28.73 -19.43
CA GLY A 268 8.76 29.82 -20.41
C GLY A 268 8.90 31.22 -19.81
N VAL A 269 8.83 31.35 -18.48
CA VAL A 269 9.05 32.61 -17.76
C VAL A 269 10.40 32.55 -17.05
N LEU A 270 11.25 33.56 -17.28
CA LEU A 270 12.53 33.69 -16.60
C LEU A 270 12.31 34.28 -15.20
N TYR A 271 12.70 33.52 -14.18
CA TYR A 271 12.68 33.96 -12.79
C TYR A 271 14.10 34.19 -12.27
N VAL A 272 14.26 35.20 -11.42
CA VAL A 272 15.42 35.32 -10.51
C VAL A 272 15.00 34.76 -9.16
N PHE A 273 15.83 33.88 -8.62
CA PHE A 273 15.69 33.30 -7.28
C PHE A 273 16.72 33.97 -6.38
N ASP A 274 16.24 34.63 -5.31
CA ASP A 274 17.11 35.32 -4.36
C ASP A 274 17.89 34.33 -3.45
N ALA A 275 18.58 34.85 -2.43
CA ALA A 275 19.35 34.04 -1.49
C ALA A 275 18.51 33.05 -0.67
N ASN A 276 17.23 33.34 -0.47
CA ASN A 276 16.26 32.47 0.20
C ASN A 276 15.53 31.55 -0.80
N GLY A 277 15.75 31.75 -2.10
CA GLY A 277 15.11 31.03 -3.19
C GLY A 277 13.71 31.54 -3.53
N ILE A 278 13.36 32.76 -3.11
CA ILE A 278 12.09 33.38 -3.50
C ILE A 278 12.17 33.84 -4.94
N ALA A 279 11.20 33.41 -5.74
CA ALA A 279 11.14 33.70 -7.17
C ALA A 279 10.51 35.08 -7.44
N ALA A 280 11.20 35.89 -8.23
CA ALA A 280 10.67 37.09 -8.85
C ALA A 280 10.78 36.98 -10.37
N VAL A 281 9.75 37.39 -11.10
CA VAL A 281 9.80 37.42 -12.57
C VAL A 281 10.87 38.43 -13.00
N LYS A 282 11.82 38.01 -13.83
CA LYS A 282 12.82 38.90 -14.38
C LYS A 282 12.22 39.71 -15.54
N PRO A 283 12.13 41.04 -15.47
CA PRO A 283 11.65 41.85 -16.58
C PRO A 283 12.66 41.76 -17.73
N VAL A 284 12.23 41.27 -18.90
CA VAL A 284 13.07 41.25 -20.09
C VAL A 284 13.05 42.64 -20.74
N THR A 285 14.21 43.29 -20.90
CA THR A 285 14.29 44.62 -21.51
C THR A 285 13.99 44.59 -23.01
N ARG A 286 13.48 45.70 -23.57
CA ARG A 286 13.10 45.84 -24.99
C ARG A 286 14.27 45.52 -25.95
N ALA A 287 15.53 45.70 -25.52
CA ALA A 287 16.73 45.37 -26.28
C ALA A 287 17.09 43.87 -26.25
N GLN A 288 16.87 43.18 -25.13
CA GLN A 288 17.00 41.72 -25.04
C GLN A 288 15.90 40.99 -25.82
N LYS A 289 14.73 41.61 -25.96
CA LYS A 289 13.64 41.17 -26.84
C LYS A 289 14.01 41.16 -28.33
N THR A 290 15.04 41.91 -28.74
CA THR A 290 15.50 41.99 -30.14
C THR A 290 16.61 40.97 -30.42
N GLN A 291 17.53 40.74 -29.47
CA GLN A 291 18.51 39.65 -29.57
C GLN A 291 17.88 38.26 -29.39
N SER A 292 16.90 38.13 -28.49
CA SER A 292 16.11 36.89 -28.36
C SER A 292 15.17 36.67 -29.54
N ARG A 293 14.92 37.67 -30.39
CA ARG A 293 14.10 37.54 -31.60
C ARG A 293 14.95 37.27 -32.84
N ALA A 294 16.20 37.75 -32.87
CA ALA A 294 17.19 37.44 -33.91
C ALA A 294 17.79 36.02 -33.81
N VAL A 295 17.85 35.42 -32.61
CA VAL A 295 18.24 34.00 -32.43
C VAL A 295 17.03 33.05 -32.52
N THR A 296 15.80 33.57 -32.40
CA THR A 296 14.56 32.78 -32.52
C THR A 296 13.87 32.96 -33.89
N GLU A 297 14.58 33.51 -34.88
CA GLU A 297 14.22 33.47 -36.29
C GLU A 297 15.21 32.56 -37.05
N GLN A 298 15.45 31.36 -36.52
CA GLN A 298 15.85 30.16 -37.28
C GLN A 298 15.79 28.90 -36.40
N VAL A 299 14.64 28.67 -35.76
CA VAL A 299 14.14 27.29 -35.63
C VAL A 299 12.80 27.31 -36.33
N PRO A 300 12.62 26.60 -37.46
CA PRO A 300 11.29 26.50 -38.06
C PRO A 300 10.32 26.01 -36.99
N ALA A 301 9.07 26.48 -37.03
CA ALA A 301 7.99 25.80 -36.30
C ALA A 301 8.17 24.31 -36.58
N ALA A 302 8.42 23.52 -35.54
CA ALA A 302 8.56 22.08 -35.69
C ALA A 302 7.39 21.63 -36.55
N SER A 303 7.67 21.14 -37.75
CA SER A 303 6.66 20.62 -38.65
C SER A 303 5.78 19.64 -37.87
N ASP A 304 4.53 19.44 -38.28
CA ASP A 304 3.65 18.47 -37.60
C ASP A 304 4.34 17.10 -37.42
N ALA A 305 5.27 16.74 -38.32
CA ALA A 305 6.14 15.57 -38.24
C ALA A 305 7.15 15.61 -37.07
N GLU A 306 7.83 16.74 -36.84
CA GLU A 306 8.80 16.89 -35.74
C GLU A 306 8.11 16.92 -34.37
N MET A 307 6.94 17.55 -34.27
CA MET A 307 6.16 17.53 -33.02
C MET A 307 5.61 16.13 -32.74
N THR A 308 5.20 15.40 -33.78
CA THR A 308 4.83 13.98 -33.68
C THR A 308 6.00 13.13 -33.18
N ALA A 309 7.22 13.34 -33.70
CA ALA A 309 8.41 12.64 -33.24
C ALA A 309 8.70 12.92 -31.75
N GLN A 310 8.54 14.17 -31.30
CA GLN A 310 8.70 14.53 -29.90
C GLN A 310 7.66 13.86 -28.99
N VAL A 311 6.38 13.88 -29.39
CA VAL A 311 5.31 13.18 -28.66
C VAL A 311 5.59 11.68 -28.58
N ASN A 312 6.02 11.07 -29.69
CA ASN A 312 6.38 9.64 -29.71
C ASN A 312 7.54 9.32 -28.78
N ALA A 313 8.56 10.18 -28.71
CA ALA A 313 9.69 10.02 -27.80
C ALA A 313 9.26 10.16 -26.33
N MET A 314 8.40 11.13 -26.01
CA MET A 314 7.84 11.30 -24.66
C MET A 314 6.98 10.10 -24.25
N ALA A 315 6.17 9.58 -25.18
CA ALA A 315 5.38 8.38 -24.96
C ALA A 315 6.28 7.16 -24.72
N GLU A 316 7.34 6.98 -25.51
CA GLU A 316 8.31 5.89 -25.34
C GLU A 316 8.99 5.93 -23.97
N GLN A 317 9.51 7.10 -23.58
CA GLN A 317 10.16 7.29 -22.29
C GLN A 317 9.21 7.06 -21.11
N THR A 318 7.93 7.41 -21.29
CA THR A 318 6.90 7.17 -20.28
C THR A 318 6.58 5.68 -20.18
N LEU A 319 6.36 5.00 -21.31
CA LEU A 319 6.07 3.57 -21.36
C LEU A 319 7.23 2.73 -20.81
N ALA A 320 8.47 3.13 -21.03
CA ALA A 320 9.64 2.46 -20.47
C ALA A 320 9.66 2.46 -18.92
N LYS A 321 8.97 3.42 -18.28
CA LYS A 321 8.87 3.51 -16.81
C LYS A 321 7.67 2.76 -16.24
N ILE A 322 6.58 2.65 -17.00
CA ILE A 322 5.30 2.14 -16.47
C ILE A 322 4.92 0.77 -17.05
N THR A 323 5.65 0.27 -18.03
CA THR A 323 5.39 -1.03 -18.66
C THR A 323 6.68 -1.85 -18.76
N ASN A 324 6.52 -3.16 -18.95
CA ASN A 324 7.63 -4.05 -19.29
C ASN A 324 7.21 -5.04 -20.39
N ALA A 325 8.18 -5.81 -20.90
CA ALA A 325 7.95 -6.74 -22.01
C ALA A 325 6.99 -7.89 -21.68
N SER A 326 6.89 -8.31 -20.41
CA SER A 326 5.96 -9.37 -19.97
C SER A 326 4.50 -8.93 -19.87
N MET A 327 4.22 -7.62 -19.87
CA MET A 327 2.86 -7.12 -19.75
C MET A 327 2.05 -7.35 -21.02
N ASN A 328 0.86 -7.92 -20.88
CA ASN A 328 -0.14 -7.97 -21.93
C ASN A 328 -0.78 -6.59 -22.18
N LYS A 329 -1.58 -6.44 -23.25
CA LYS A 329 -2.18 -5.16 -23.62
C LYS A 329 -3.11 -4.60 -22.54
N THR A 330 -3.87 -5.45 -21.85
CA THR A 330 -4.74 -5.05 -20.73
C THR A 330 -3.92 -4.46 -19.58
N GLN A 331 -2.84 -5.12 -19.18
CA GLN A 331 -1.93 -4.63 -18.13
C GLN A 331 -1.28 -3.31 -18.53
N LYS A 332 -0.82 -3.18 -19.77
CA LYS A 332 -0.27 -1.92 -20.31
C LYS A 332 -1.32 -0.80 -20.32
N ALA A 333 -2.55 -1.07 -20.75
CA ALA A 333 -3.65 -0.10 -20.72
C ALA A 333 -3.93 0.38 -19.28
N ARG A 334 -4.02 -0.54 -18.30
CA ARG A 334 -4.22 -0.18 -16.89
C ARG A 334 -3.06 0.64 -16.34
N ALA A 335 -1.82 0.32 -16.70
CA ALA A 335 -0.64 1.11 -16.31
C ALA A 335 -0.67 2.54 -16.89
N ILE A 336 -0.99 2.67 -18.19
CA ILE A 336 -1.18 3.96 -18.86
C ILE A 336 -2.28 4.76 -18.17
N TYR A 337 -3.42 4.12 -17.87
CA TYR A 337 -4.55 4.75 -17.19
C TYR A 337 -4.13 5.37 -15.86
N SER A 338 -3.50 4.55 -14.99
CA SER A 338 -3.05 4.96 -13.68
C SER A 338 -2.00 6.07 -13.75
N TRP A 339 -1.07 5.98 -14.71
CA TRP A 339 -0.06 7.02 -14.89
C TRP A 339 -0.69 8.35 -15.29
N VAL A 340 -1.56 8.38 -16.32
CA VAL A 340 -2.21 9.63 -16.77
C VAL A 340 -3.05 10.24 -15.64
N ARG A 341 -3.83 9.43 -14.92
CA ARG A 341 -4.67 9.88 -13.80
C ARG A 341 -3.88 10.49 -12.65
N SER A 342 -2.66 10.00 -12.40
CA SER A 342 -1.83 10.42 -11.26
C SER A 342 -0.82 11.51 -11.62
N ASN A 343 -0.50 11.68 -12.90
CA ASN A 343 0.54 12.59 -13.37
C ASN A 343 0.00 13.81 -14.12
N MET A 344 -1.32 13.94 -14.26
CA MET A 344 -1.94 15.11 -14.88
C MET A 344 -2.92 15.79 -13.91
N ARG A 345 -2.97 17.12 -13.97
CA ARG A 345 -3.92 17.96 -13.23
C ARG A 345 -4.93 18.60 -14.19
N TYR A 346 -6.20 18.45 -13.87
CA TYR A 346 -7.27 19.04 -14.69
C TYR A 346 -7.26 20.58 -14.60
N VAL A 347 -7.38 21.25 -15.75
CA VAL A 347 -7.56 22.71 -15.86
C VAL A 347 -8.65 23.05 -16.88
N ASN A 348 -9.31 24.19 -16.69
CA ASN A 348 -10.50 24.61 -17.45
C ASN A 348 -10.19 25.30 -18.80
N HIS A 349 -9.16 24.87 -19.54
CA HIS A 349 -8.94 25.30 -20.92
C HIS A 349 -7.81 24.51 -21.61
N SER A 350 -8.05 24.01 -22.83
CA SER A 350 -7.00 23.68 -23.79
C SER A 350 -7.43 24.10 -25.21
N GLU A 351 -6.45 24.31 -26.11
CA GLU A 351 -6.73 24.49 -27.53
C GLU A 351 -7.19 23.16 -28.15
N LYS A 352 -8.35 23.17 -28.81
CA LYS A 352 -8.98 21.99 -29.42
C LYS A 352 -8.73 21.99 -30.92
N GLY A 353 -8.34 20.84 -31.50
CA GLY A 353 -8.22 20.68 -32.97
C GLY A 353 -6.90 20.07 -33.48
N ASN A 354 -5.87 19.94 -32.63
CA ASN A 354 -4.65 19.18 -32.95
C ASN A 354 -4.23 18.34 -31.74
N TRP A 355 -4.51 17.03 -31.80
CA TRP A 355 -4.24 16.11 -30.69
C TRP A 355 -2.73 15.96 -30.42
N VAL A 356 -1.87 16.09 -31.44
CA VAL A 356 -0.40 16.02 -31.27
C VAL A 356 0.10 17.21 -30.46
N LYS A 357 -0.37 18.43 -30.78
CA LYS A 357 -0.05 19.64 -30.01
C LYS A 357 -0.58 19.56 -28.58
N SER A 358 -1.78 19.03 -28.41
CA SER A 358 -2.40 18.85 -27.09
C SER A 358 -1.66 17.80 -26.27
N ALA A 359 -1.29 16.65 -26.86
CA ALA A 359 -0.48 15.62 -26.22
C ALA A 359 0.89 16.16 -25.80
N TYR A 360 1.57 16.90 -26.69
CA TYR A 360 2.84 17.55 -26.39
C TYR A 360 2.73 18.49 -25.17
N THR A 361 1.67 19.31 -25.16
CA THR A 361 1.37 20.22 -24.04
C THR A 361 1.08 19.44 -22.76
N GLY A 362 0.29 18.38 -22.82
CA GLY A 362 -0.05 17.54 -21.67
C GLY A 362 1.17 16.82 -21.08
N PHE A 363 2.03 16.26 -21.93
CA PHE A 363 3.28 15.62 -21.49
C PHE A 363 4.22 16.61 -20.81
N ARG A 364 4.37 17.82 -21.36
CA ARG A 364 5.26 18.86 -20.83
C ARG A 364 4.73 19.50 -19.55
N THR A 365 3.49 19.94 -19.57
CA THR A 365 2.93 20.80 -18.52
C THR A 365 2.25 20.02 -17.42
N LYS A 366 1.94 18.73 -17.66
CA LYS A 366 1.15 17.89 -16.75
C LYS A 366 -0.21 18.50 -16.42
N ARG A 367 -0.74 19.36 -17.28
CA ARG A 367 -2.00 20.07 -17.10
C ARG A 367 -2.81 20.03 -18.38
N GLY A 368 -4.12 19.90 -18.27
CA GLY A 368 -5.01 20.03 -19.41
C GLY A 368 -6.47 19.74 -19.09
N ASP A 369 -7.35 19.95 -20.07
CA ASP A 369 -8.75 19.56 -19.99
C ASP A 369 -8.94 18.15 -20.56
N CYS A 370 -10.20 17.69 -20.69
CA CYS A 370 -10.51 16.37 -21.22
C CYS A 370 -9.86 16.06 -22.59
N TYR A 371 -9.68 17.06 -23.44
CA TYR A 371 -9.06 16.87 -24.75
C TYR A 371 -7.56 16.58 -24.61
N THR A 372 -6.89 17.22 -23.67
CA THR A 372 -5.48 16.96 -23.35
C THR A 372 -5.29 15.58 -22.71
N TYR A 373 -6.16 15.19 -21.78
CA TYR A 373 -6.12 13.85 -21.17
C TYR A 373 -6.29 12.75 -22.22
N TYR A 374 -7.28 12.90 -23.09
CA TYR A 374 -7.46 12.04 -24.25
C TYR A 374 -6.21 12.01 -25.14
N SER A 375 -5.64 13.17 -25.48
CA SER A 375 -4.51 13.27 -26.41
C SER A 375 -3.24 12.60 -25.86
N VAL A 376 -2.94 12.78 -24.57
CA VAL A 376 -1.81 12.10 -23.90
C VAL A 376 -2.05 10.60 -23.84
N SER A 377 -3.28 10.18 -23.49
CA SER A 377 -3.65 8.76 -23.47
C SER A 377 -3.49 8.12 -24.83
N LYS A 378 -3.96 8.80 -25.89
CA LYS A 378 -3.81 8.36 -27.28
C LYS A 378 -2.34 8.14 -27.65
N ALA A 379 -1.46 9.10 -27.38
CA ALA A 379 -0.03 8.96 -27.67
C ALA A 379 0.60 7.74 -26.98
N LEU A 380 0.24 7.48 -25.72
CA LEU A 380 0.73 6.32 -24.96
C LEU A 380 0.16 5.00 -25.50
N LEU A 381 -1.13 4.96 -25.82
CA LEU A 381 -1.81 3.78 -26.36
C LEU A 381 -1.26 3.42 -27.76
N ASP A 382 -1.10 4.42 -28.64
CA ASP A 382 -0.51 4.25 -29.96
C ASP A 382 0.91 3.67 -29.84
N LYS A 383 1.75 4.26 -28.98
CA LYS A 383 3.13 3.79 -28.78
C LYS A 383 3.20 2.41 -28.09
N ALA A 384 2.21 2.05 -27.29
CA ALA A 384 2.09 0.72 -26.68
C ALA A 384 1.53 -0.36 -27.64
N GLY A 385 1.14 0.01 -28.86
CA GLY A 385 0.54 -0.92 -29.82
C GLY A 385 -0.87 -1.37 -29.44
N ILE A 386 -1.62 -0.51 -28.75
CA ILE A 386 -3.01 -0.75 -28.33
C ILE A 386 -3.92 0.06 -29.24
N ALA A 387 -4.79 -0.64 -29.98
CA ALA A 387 -5.73 0.01 -30.88
C ALA A 387 -6.69 0.88 -30.06
N ASN A 388 -6.91 2.12 -30.50
CA ASN A 388 -7.76 3.08 -29.81
C ASN A 388 -8.54 3.96 -30.79
N LEU A 389 -9.73 4.37 -30.39
CA LEU A 389 -10.62 5.26 -31.15
C LEU A 389 -10.97 6.50 -30.31
N GLU A 390 -11.10 7.65 -30.97
CA GLU A 390 -11.63 8.86 -30.35
C GLU A 390 -13.13 8.73 -30.12
N VAL A 391 -13.58 9.02 -28.91
CA VAL A 391 -15.00 9.14 -28.60
C VAL A 391 -15.32 10.54 -28.12
N ILE A 392 -16.38 11.11 -28.70
CA ILE A 392 -16.86 12.46 -28.40
C ILE A 392 -18.28 12.36 -27.86
N ARG A 393 -18.55 13.02 -26.74
CA ARG A 393 -19.88 13.05 -26.12
C ARG A 393 -20.90 13.70 -27.06
N THR A 394 -22.10 13.13 -27.15
CA THR A 394 -23.13 13.57 -28.13
C THR A 394 -23.70 14.96 -27.90
N ASP A 395 -23.68 15.46 -26.66
CA ASP A 395 -24.30 16.74 -26.25
C ASP A 395 -23.29 17.74 -25.67
N GLY A 396 -21.99 17.54 -25.89
CA GLY A 396 -20.99 18.47 -25.35
C GLY A 396 -19.54 18.15 -25.70
N HIS A 397 -18.64 18.86 -25.03
CA HIS A 397 -17.20 18.84 -25.29
C HIS A 397 -16.47 17.95 -24.28
N HIS A 398 -16.72 16.63 -24.31
CA HIS A 398 -15.92 15.66 -23.56
C HIS A 398 -15.36 14.58 -24.50
N TRP A 399 -14.06 14.32 -24.38
CA TRP A 399 -13.30 13.36 -25.19
C TRP A 399 -12.75 12.24 -24.33
N TRP A 400 -12.85 11.02 -24.82
CA TRP A 400 -12.19 9.85 -24.24
C TRP A 400 -11.86 8.82 -25.33
N SER A 401 -11.35 7.65 -24.94
CA SER A 401 -10.99 6.59 -25.88
C SER A 401 -11.85 5.33 -25.73
N LEU A 402 -12.13 4.65 -26.84
CA LEU A 402 -12.33 3.20 -26.82
C LEU A 402 -10.98 2.54 -27.09
N VAL A 403 -10.68 1.43 -26.41
CA VAL A 403 -9.43 0.69 -26.58
C VAL A 403 -9.68 -0.80 -26.76
N ASP A 404 -8.93 -1.44 -27.66
CA ASP A 404 -8.96 -2.89 -27.87
C ASP A 404 -7.64 -3.54 -27.43
N CYS A 405 -7.74 -4.34 -26.36
CA CYS A 405 -6.63 -5.06 -25.77
C CYS A 405 -6.47 -6.49 -26.32
N GLY A 406 -7.24 -6.87 -27.35
CA GLY A 406 -7.24 -8.19 -27.99
C GLY A 406 -8.44 -9.06 -27.61
N ASN A 407 -9.38 -8.54 -26.82
CA ASN A 407 -10.58 -9.24 -26.36
C ASN A 407 -11.85 -8.35 -26.46
N GLY A 408 -11.84 -7.39 -27.37
CA GLY A 408 -12.94 -6.47 -27.62
C GLY A 408 -12.63 -5.03 -27.22
N TRP A 409 -13.52 -4.14 -27.62
CA TRP A 409 -13.42 -2.71 -27.34
C TRP A 409 -13.98 -2.37 -25.96
N TYR A 410 -13.29 -1.51 -25.22
CA TYR A 410 -13.72 -1.04 -23.91
C TYR A 410 -13.48 0.45 -23.74
N HIS A 411 -14.30 1.09 -22.91
CA HIS A 411 -14.15 2.50 -22.57
C HIS A 411 -12.93 2.77 -21.71
N PHE A 412 -12.20 3.81 -22.08
CA PHE A 412 -10.97 4.26 -21.46
C PHE A 412 -11.00 5.80 -21.33
N ASP A 413 -11.33 6.30 -20.14
CA ASP A 413 -11.38 7.73 -19.85
C ASP A 413 -10.52 8.10 -18.63
N THR A 414 -9.37 8.71 -18.91
CA THR A 414 -8.43 9.17 -17.90
C THR A 414 -8.78 10.52 -17.31
N THR A 415 -9.87 11.17 -17.74
CA THR A 415 -10.27 12.47 -17.22
C THR A 415 -10.93 12.32 -15.84
N PRO A 416 -10.47 13.02 -14.79
CA PRO A 416 -11.14 13.02 -13.49
C PRO A 416 -12.59 13.53 -13.59
N ARG A 417 -13.43 13.01 -12.70
CA ARG A 417 -14.78 13.54 -12.41
C ARG A 417 -14.83 14.02 -10.98
N SER A 418 -15.58 15.09 -10.74
CA SER A 418 -15.84 15.62 -9.40
C SER A 418 -16.52 14.60 -8.48
N ALA A 419 -17.36 13.73 -9.04
CA ALA A 419 -18.01 12.63 -8.33
C ALA A 419 -17.13 11.37 -8.18
N GLY A 420 -15.85 11.41 -8.60
CA GLY A 420 -14.97 10.25 -8.60
C GLY A 420 -15.35 9.20 -9.67
N GLY A 421 -14.69 8.05 -9.64
CA GLY A 421 -14.91 6.94 -10.57
C GLY A 421 -13.63 6.47 -11.28
N THR A 422 -13.67 5.21 -11.72
CA THR A 422 -12.60 4.55 -12.49
C THR A 422 -13.18 4.12 -13.82
N PHE A 423 -12.69 4.72 -14.90
CA PHE A 423 -13.19 4.50 -16.26
C PHE A 423 -12.13 3.79 -17.12
N CYS A 424 -11.58 2.71 -16.57
CA CYS A 424 -10.53 1.93 -17.21
C CYS A 424 -11.09 0.58 -17.65
N LEU A 425 -11.23 0.40 -18.96
CA LEU A 425 -11.71 -0.82 -19.60
C LEU A 425 -13.15 -1.20 -19.19
N LEU A 426 -14.05 -0.21 -19.21
CA LEU A 426 -15.47 -0.43 -18.90
C LEU A 426 -16.26 -0.86 -20.14
N THR A 427 -17.30 -1.66 -19.92
CA THR A 427 -18.34 -1.92 -20.93
C THR A 427 -19.30 -0.74 -21.05
N ASP A 428 -20.10 -0.72 -22.12
CA ASP A 428 -21.17 0.25 -22.36
C ASP A 428 -22.10 0.31 -21.15
N ALA A 429 -22.57 -0.86 -20.70
CA ALA A 429 -23.47 -0.98 -19.55
C ALA A 429 -22.85 -0.40 -18.26
N GLN A 430 -21.56 -0.62 -18.01
CA GLN A 430 -20.88 -0.08 -16.83
C GLN A 430 -20.74 1.45 -16.90
N LEU A 431 -20.32 1.98 -18.07
CA LEU A 431 -20.13 3.41 -18.23
C LEU A 431 -21.47 4.16 -18.24
N GLU A 432 -22.49 3.60 -18.87
CA GLU A 432 -23.86 4.12 -18.89
C GLU A 432 -24.47 4.14 -17.49
N ASN A 433 -24.31 3.05 -16.72
CA ASN A 433 -24.79 3.01 -15.34
C ASN A 433 -24.17 4.12 -14.51
N TYR A 434 -22.84 4.32 -14.59
CA TYR A 434 -22.19 5.45 -13.93
C TYR A 434 -22.75 6.78 -14.44
N SER A 435 -22.82 6.98 -15.77
CA SER A 435 -23.26 8.22 -16.40
C SER A 435 -24.68 8.61 -15.95
N ASN A 436 -25.59 7.65 -15.88
CA ASN A 436 -27.01 7.88 -15.57
C ASN A 436 -27.27 8.04 -14.07
N THR A 437 -26.52 7.36 -13.20
CA THR A 437 -26.76 7.38 -11.74
C THR A 437 -25.92 8.43 -11.00
N THR A 438 -24.66 8.59 -11.40
CA THR A 438 -23.65 9.35 -10.63
C THR A 438 -23.08 10.50 -11.45
N GLY A 439 -22.72 10.23 -12.70
CA GLY A 439 -22.02 11.15 -13.61
C GLY A 439 -22.90 12.22 -14.26
N ARG A 440 -24.21 12.25 -13.99
CA ARG A 440 -25.17 13.24 -14.51
C ARG A 440 -25.10 13.41 -16.04
N GLY A 441 -25.02 12.30 -16.78
CA GLY A 441 -24.89 12.28 -18.23
C GLY A 441 -23.48 12.57 -18.75
N SER A 442 -22.44 12.32 -17.95
CA SER A 442 -21.05 12.63 -18.32
C SER A 442 -20.52 11.89 -19.56
N HIS A 443 -21.13 10.75 -19.94
CA HIS A 443 -20.66 9.87 -21.02
C HIS A 443 -21.78 9.44 -21.97
N LYS A 444 -22.58 10.39 -22.49
CA LYS A 444 -23.54 10.09 -23.55
C LYS A 444 -22.82 9.80 -24.87
N ILE A 445 -23.04 8.63 -25.43
CA ILE A 445 -22.39 8.14 -26.66
C ILE A 445 -23.45 7.81 -27.71
N ASP A 446 -23.08 7.99 -28.98
CA ASP A 446 -23.84 7.50 -30.13
C ASP A 446 -23.28 6.14 -30.54
N HIS A 447 -23.89 5.08 -30.04
CA HIS A 447 -23.46 3.68 -30.27
C HIS A 447 -23.44 3.28 -31.74
N SER A 448 -24.12 4.02 -32.63
CA SER A 448 -24.07 3.72 -34.06
C SER A 448 -22.71 4.03 -34.71
N LYS A 449 -21.85 4.82 -34.05
CA LYS A 449 -20.56 5.27 -34.57
C LYS A 449 -19.37 4.45 -34.10
N TYR A 450 -19.57 3.53 -33.17
CA TYR A 450 -18.50 2.85 -32.45
C TYR A 450 -18.77 1.35 -32.35
N PRO A 451 -17.71 0.52 -32.28
CA PRO A 451 -17.89 -0.91 -32.00
C PRO A 451 -18.52 -1.10 -30.61
N ALA A 452 -19.46 -2.04 -30.51
CA ALA A 452 -20.07 -2.41 -29.25
C ALA A 452 -19.03 -3.04 -28.31
N THR A 453 -19.11 -2.71 -27.02
CA THR A 453 -18.27 -3.35 -26.01
C THR A 453 -18.79 -4.76 -25.68
N PRO A 454 -17.95 -5.65 -25.12
CA PRO A 454 -18.41 -6.94 -24.61
C PRO A 454 -19.46 -6.81 -23.50
N THR A 455 -20.29 -7.84 -23.34
CA THR A 455 -21.32 -7.89 -22.28
C THR A 455 -20.74 -8.22 -20.91
N THR A 456 -19.53 -8.81 -20.87
CA THR A 456 -18.79 -9.14 -19.66
C THR A 456 -17.69 -8.10 -19.38
N PRO A 457 -17.41 -7.77 -18.11
CA PRO A 457 -16.31 -6.86 -17.75
C PRO A 457 -14.95 -7.32 -18.29
N SER A 458 -14.05 -6.35 -18.51
CA SER A 458 -12.67 -6.65 -18.88
C SER A 458 -11.98 -7.46 -17.75
N PRO A 459 -11.29 -8.56 -18.08
CA PRO A 459 -10.62 -9.43 -17.12
C PRO A 459 -9.49 -8.74 -16.32
#